data_AF-A0A1Y1CG98-F1
#
_entry.id   AF-A0A1Y1CG98-F1
#
_cell.length_a   1.000
_cell.length_b   1.000
_cell.length_c   1.000
_cell.angle_alpha   90.00
_cell.angle_beta   90.00
_cell.angle_gamma   90.00
#
_symmetry.space_group_name_H-M   'P 1'
#
loop_
_entity.id
_entity.type
_entity.pdbx_description
1 polymer ?
#
loop_
_entity_poly.entity_id
_entity_poly.type
_entity_poly.pdbx_seq_one_letter_code
_entity_poly.pdbx_strand_id
1 'polypeptide(L)'
;MGWKPASFDTHNDYYVIQGAHNRIASDCFACHEGSYSNTPNSCVGCHQADFNQTTDPAHITSGFSTDCETCHSQDAWEPAALNHNDYYVIQGAHTSIATDCFACHQGSYIDTPNTCFGCHSDDYNQTTDPAHQAANFPTECTECHNENAWEPSTFDHDGQYFPIYSGKHQNEWNSCVDCHTNASNYAIFSCITCHEHNQADTDDDHNEVNDYVYQSTSCLSCHPNGDSD
;
A
#
# COMPACT_ATOMS: atom_id res chain seq x y z
N MET A 1 -17.39 -62.32 -24.38
CA MET A 1 -18.14 -61.19 -24.93
C MET A 1 -17.52 -59.93 -24.35
N GLY A 2 -16.83 -59.15 -25.19
CA GLY A 2 -16.13 -57.96 -24.74
C GLY A 2 -17.12 -56.82 -24.53
N TRP A 3 -17.05 -56.18 -23.37
CA TRP A 3 -17.75 -54.93 -23.10
C TRP A 3 -17.24 -53.90 -24.13
N LYS A 4 -18.12 -53.41 -25.00
CA LYS A 4 -17.82 -52.22 -25.81
C LYS A 4 -18.18 -51.02 -24.95
N PRO A 5 -17.32 -49.98 -24.85
CA PRO A 5 -17.75 -48.72 -24.28
C PRO A 5 -18.95 -48.23 -25.10
N ALA A 6 -20.06 -47.90 -24.44
CA ALA A 6 -21.10 -47.14 -25.10
C ALA A 6 -20.46 -45.80 -25.54
N SER A 7 -20.63 -45.40 -26.82
CA SER A 7 -20.31 -44.03 -27.18
C SER A 7 -21.40 -43.17 -26.57
N PHE A 8 -21.03 -42.41 -25.54
CA PHE A 8 -21.92 -41.44 -24.92
C PHE A 8 -21.71 -40.12 -25.64
N ASP A 9 -22.28 -40.01 -26.84
CA ASP A 9 -22.17 -38.81 -27.69
C ASP A 9 -22.74 -37.56 -26.98
N THR A 10 -23.50 -37.74 -25.89
CA THR A 10 -24.10 -36.68 -25.06
C THR A 10 -23.33 -36.39 -23.76
N HIS A 11 -22.19 -37.03 -23.47
CA HIS A 11 -21.45 -36.78 -22.22
C HIS A 11 -21.03 -35.30 -22.10
N ASN A 12 -20.49 -34.76 -23.20
CA ASN A 12 -20.00 -33.39 -23.26
C ASN A 12 -21.12 -32.34 -23.15
N ASP A 13 -22.40 -32.74 -23.28
CA ASP A 13 -23.53 -31.85 -23.01
C ASP A 13 -23.67 -31.53 -21.51
N TYR A 14 -23.11 -32.39 -20.63
CA TYR A 14 -23.20 -32.27 -19.17
C TYR A 14 -21.88 -31.90 -18.50
N TYR A 15 -20.77 -32.44 -19.02
CA TYR A 15 -19.42 -32.15 -18.54
C TYR A 15 -18.40 -32.40 -19.66
N VAL A 16 -17.69 -31.37 -20.08
CA VAL A 16 -16.62 -31.51 -21.08
C VAL A 16 -15.36 -32.01 -20.37
N ILE A 17 -14.88 -33.18 -20.77
CA ILE A 17 -13.59 -33.69 -20.25
C ILE A 17 -12.46 -32.92 -20.91
N GLN A 18 -11.76 -32.12 -20.12
CA GLN A 18 -10.64 -31.29 -20.58
C GLN A 18 -9.60 -31.07 -19.47
N GLY A 19 -8.48 -30.42 -19.81
CA GLY A 19 -7.38 -30.18 -18.88
C GLY A 19 -6.90 -31.44 -18.16
N ALA A 20 -6.70 -31.34 -16.84
CA ALA A 20 -6.25 -32.44 -16.00
C ALA A 20 -7.19 -33.67 -16.02
N HIS A 21 -8.50 -33.46 -16.22
CA HIS A 21 -9.49 -34.54 -16.27
C HIS A 21 -9.30 -35.48 -17.48
N ASN A 22 -8.61 -35.03 -18.54
CA ASN A 22 -8.24 -35.91 -19.65
C ASN A 22 -7.43 -37.15 -19.20
N ARG A 23 -6.70 -37.04 -18.09
CA ARG A 23 -5.89 -38.14 -17.54
C ARG A 23 -6.72 -39.31 -17.02
N ILE A 24 -7.97 -39.05 -16.64
CA ILE A 24 -8.91 -40.05 -16.11
C ILE A 24 -10.13 -40.24 -17.03
N ALA A 25 -10.08 -39.73 -18.27
CA ALA A 25 -11.21 -39.75 -19.20
C ALA A 25 -11.78 -41.15 -19.48
N SER A 26 -10.95 -42.19 -19.40
CA SER A 26 -11.36 -43.59 -19.60
C SER A 26 -11.70 -44.32 -18.30
N ASP A 27 -11.49 -43.70 -17.14
CA ASP A 27 -11.81 -44.27 -15.83
C ASP A 27 -13.17 -43.76 -15.36
N CYS A 28 -14.24 -44.41 -15.84
CA CYS A 28 -15.60 -44.03 -15.48
C CYS A 28 -15.85 -44.08 -13.96
N PHE A 29 -15.15 -44.97 -13.24
CA PHE A 29 -15.35 -45.12 -11.80
C PHE A 29 -14.75 -43.94 -11.02
N ALA A 30 -13.69 -43.31 -11.52
CA ALA A 30 -13.08 -42.13 -10.90
C ALA A 30 -14.07 -40.94 -10.78
N CYS A 31 -15.04 -40.82 -11.69
CA CYS A 31 -16.03 -39.76 -11.66
C CYS A 31 -17.38 -40.23 -11.08
N HIS A 32 -17.83 -41.41 -11.49
CA HIS A 32 -19.19 -41.88 -11.16
C HIS A 32 -19.26 -42.70 -9.87
N GLU A 33 -18.13 -43.17 -9.32
CA GLU A 33 -18.08 -44.03 -8.12
C GLU A 33 -19.03 -45.25 -8.18
N GLY A 34 -19.31 -45.74 -9.40
CA GLY A 34 -20.26 -46.82 -9.65
C GLY A 34 -21.73 -46.41 -9.73
N SER A 35 -22.07 -45.14 -9.49
CA SER A 35 -23.38 -44.53 -9.70
C SER A 35 -23.34 -43.51 -10.84
N TYR A 36 -23.93 -43.90 -11.98
CA TYR A 36 -24.02 -43.04 -13.18
C TYR A 36 -25.19 -42.04 -13.11
N SER A 37 -25.86 -41.92 -11.97
CA SER A 37 -26.92 -40.94 -11.71
C SER A 37 -26.42 -39.88 -10.75
N ASN A 38 -26.75 -38.61 -11.02
CA ASN A 38 -26.44 -37.44 -10.18
C ASN A 38 -24.95 -37.27 -9.87
N THR A 39 -24.07 -37.64 -10.81
CA THR A 39 -22.64 -37.32 -10.71
C THR A 39 -22.47 -35.80 -10.67
N PRO A 40 -21.79 -35.24 -9.65
CA PRO A 40 -21.53 -33.80 -9.61
C PRO A 40 -20.77 -33.34 -10.85
N ASN A 41 -21.11 -32.15 -11.35
CA ASN A 41 -20.45 -31.54 -12.51
C ASN A 41 -19.91 -30.13 -12.21
N SER A 42 -19.89 -29.73 -10.94
CA SER A 42 -19.21 -28.53 -10.46
C SER A 42 -17.88 -28.89 -9.82
N CYS A 43 -16.93 -27.96 -9.87
CA CYS A 43 -15.59 -28.14 -9.31
C CYS A 43 -15.65 -28.60 -7.84
N VAL A 44 -16.35 -27.82 -6.99
CA VAL A 44 -16.47 -28.15 -5.56
C VAL A 44 -17.29 -29.41 -5.32
N GLY A 45 -18.20 -29.79 -6.22
CA GLY A 45 -18.98 -31.02 -6.10
C GLY A 45 -18.11 -32.28 -6.06
N CYS A 46 -16.97 -32.26 -6.75
CA CYS A 46 -15.97 -33.33 -6.73
C CYS A 46 -14.79 -33.01 -5.79
N HIS A 47 -14.32 -31.75 -5.77
CA HIS A 47 -13.10 -31.32 -5.10
C HIS A 47 -13.34 -30.61 -3.76
N GLN A 48 -14.46 -30.85 -3.08
CA GLN A 48 -14.74 -30.25 -1.76
C GLN A 48 -13.67 -30.61 -0.73
N ALA A 49 -13.20 -31.85 -0.76
CA ALA A 49 -12.17 -32.31 0.17
C ALA A 49 -10.85 -31.59 -0.08
N ASP A 50 -10.48 -31.37 -1.34
CA ASP A 50 -9.26 -30.63 -1.72
C ASP A 50 -9.37 -29.17 -1.28
N PHE A 51 -10.51 -28.53 -1.55
CA PHE A 51 -10.81 -27.16 -1.10
C PHE A 51 -10.70 -27.00 0.42
N ASN A 52 -11.22 -27.97 1.18
CA ASN A 52 -11.18 -27.92 2.64
C ASN A 52 -9.78 -28.17 3.22
N GLN A 53 -8.91 -28.86 2.48
CA GLN A 53 -7.58 -29.28 2.95
C GLN A 53 -6.45 -28.36 2.46
N THR A 54 -6.72 -27.42 1.56
CA THR A 54 -5.72 -26.43 1.12
C THR A 54 -5.24 -25.61 2.32
N THR A 55 -3.91 -25.46 2.47
CA THR A 55 -3.29 -24.69 3.56
C THR A 55 -2.50 -23.47 3.09
N ASP A 56 -2.24 -23.34 1.79
CA ASP A 56 -1.39 -22.29 1.24
C ASP A 56 -1.92 -21.77 -0.11
N PRO A 57 -2.77 -20.72 -0.10
CA PRO A 57 -3.45 -20.16 1.07
C PRO A 57 -4.59 -21.07 1.56
N ALA A 58 -4.91 -21.03 2.86
CA ALA A 58 -6.00 -21.84 3.41
C ALA A 58 -7.37 -21.31 2.98
N HIS A 59 -8.07 -22.03 2.08
CA HIS A 59 -9.29 -21.50 1.44
C HIS A 59 -10.44 -21.22 2.42
N ILE A 60 -10.69 -22.12 3.36
CA ILE A 60 -11.80 -22.00 4.31
C ILE A 60 -11.59 -20.82 5.25
N THR A 61 -10.41 -20.73 5.87
CA THR A 61 -10.11 -19.65 6.82
C THR A 61 -9.92 -18.31 6.13
N SER A 62 -9.51 -18.32 4.87
CA SER A 62 -9.41 -17.11 4.03
C SER A 62 -10.72 -16.77 3.30
N GLY A 63 -11.81 -17.49 3.56
CA GLY A 63 -13.12 -17.19 2.99
C GLY A 63 -13.18 -17.16 1.46
N PHE A 64 -12.29 -17.87 0.77
CA PHE A 64 -12.30 -17.90 -0.70
C PHE A 64 -13.59 -18.55 -1.23
N SER A 65 -14.04 -18.09 -2.39
CA SER A 65 -15.22 -18.66 -3.05
C SER A 65 -14.94 -20.10 -3.51
N THR A 66 -16.00 -20.91 -3.60
CA THR A 66 -15.98 -22.22 -4.25
C THR A 66 -16.09 -22.12 -5.78
N ASP A 67 -16.15 -20.90 -6.33
CA ASP A 67 -16.04 -20.61 -7.76
C ASP A 67 -14.59 -20.75 -8.23
N CYS A 68 -14.11 -21.98 -8.32
CA CYS A 68 -12.69 -22.29 -8.54
C CYS A 68 -12.09 -21.61 -9.79
N GLU A 69 -12.90 -21.40 -10.83
CA GLU A 69 -12.48 -20.83 -12.13
C GLU A 69 -12.12 -19.35 -12.04
N THR A 70 -12.41 -18.69 -10.92
CA THR A 70 -11.94 -17.32 -10.67
C THR A 70 -10.42 -17.23 -10.51
N CYS A 71 -9.78 -18.31 -10.07
CA CYS A 71 -8.34 -18.36 -9.82
C CYS A 71 -7.65 -19.54 -10.51
N HIS A 72 -8.31 -20.69 -10.59
CA HIS A 72 -7.72 -21.92 -11.13
C HIS A 72 -8.20 -22.21 -12.54
N SER A 73 -7.35 -22.85 -13.33
CA SER A 73 -7.77 -23.43 -14.62
C SER A 73 -7.61 -24.95 -14.59
N GLN A 74 -8.40 -25.64 -15.42
CA GLN A 74 -8.28 -27.09 -15.55
C GLN A 74 -6.96 -27.51 -16.21
N ASP A 75 -6.32 -26.62 -16.97
CA ASP A 75 -5.04 -26.89 -17.65
C ASP A 75 -3.82 -26.67 -16.74
N ALA A 76 -3.93 -25.69 -15.83
CA ALA A 76 -2.93 -25.32 -14.84
C ALA A 76 -3.66 -24.97 -13.54
N TRP A 77 -3.76 -25.96 -12.65
CA TRP A 77 -4.41 -25.80 -11.34
C TRP A 77 -3.52 -25.00 -10.37
N GLU A 78 -2.20 -25.23 -10.42
CA GLU A 78 -1.21 -24.57 -9.59
C GLU A 78 -0.06 -23.99 -10.45
N PRO A 79 0.40 -22.75 -10.18
CA PRO A 79 -0.19 -21.80 -9.23
C PRO A 79 -1.52 -21.24 -9.75
N ALA A 80 -2.36 -20.76 -8.84
CA ALA A 80 -3.58 -20.05 -9.23
C ALA A 80 -3.21 -18.74 -9.96
N ALA A 81 -3.99 -18.38 -10.98
CA ALA A 81 -3.86 -17.13 -11.72
C ALA A 81 -4.54 -15.98 -10.97
N LEU A 82 -3.96 -15.56 -9.84
CA LEU A 82 -4.37 -14.37 -9.12
C LEU A 82 -3.54 -13.15 -9.56
N ASN A 83 -4.20 -12.09 -10.00
CA ASN A 83 -3.53 -10.84 -10.30
C ASN A 83 -3.38 -9.99 -9.02
N HIS A 84 -2.18 -10.00 -8.43
CA HIS A 84 -1.89 -9.23 -7.21
C HIS A 84 -2.14 -7.72 -7.39
N ASN A 85 -1.96 -7.20 -8.60
CA ASN A 85 -2.14 -5.77 -8.88
C ASN A 85 -3.59 -5.29 -8.72
N ASP A 86 -4.56 -6.21 -8.64
CA ASP A 86 -5.96 -5.86 -8.34
C ASP A 86 -6.15 -5.47 -6.86
N TYR A 87 -5.17 -5.79 -5.99
CA TYR A 87 -5.23 -5.57 -4.54
C TYR A 87 -4.08 -4.70 -4.04
N TYR A 88 -2.86 -5.00 -4.46
CA TYR A 88 -1.63 -4.29 -4.10
C TYR A 88 -0.58 -4.47 -5.21
N VAL A 89 -0.13 -3.35 -5.78
CA VAL A 89 0.91 -3.39 -6.81
C VAL A 89 2.26 -3.58 -6.15
N ILE A 90 2.88 -4.75 -6.37
CA ILE A 90 4.19 -5.07 -5.80
C ILE A 90 5.28 -4.36 -6.61
N GLN A 91 5.74 -3.22 -6.10
CA GLN A 91 6.75 -2.38 -6.77
C GLN A 91 7.71 -1.73 -5.75
N GLY A 92 8.71 -0.99 -6.23
CA GLY A 92 9.76 -0.39 -5.40
C GLY A 92 10.44 -1.40 -4.48
N ALA A 93 10.65 -1.03 -3.21
CA ALA A 93 11.30 -1.87 -2.21
C ALA A 93 10.57 -3.21 -1.98
N HIS A 94 9.24 -3.25 -2.16
CA HIS A 94 8.42 -4.44 -1.98
C HIS A 94 8.71 -5.55 -3.02
N THR A 95 9.33 -5.22 -4.17
CA THR A 95 9.74 -6.24 -5.15
C THR A 95 10.70 -7.28 -4.59
N SER A 96 11.49 -6.92 -3.57
CA SER A 96 12.44 -7.83 -2.93
C SER A 96 11.78 -8.97 -2.14
N ILE A 97 10.53 -8.78 -1.72
CA ILE A 97 9.73 -9.74 -0.94
C ILE A 97 8.52 -10.27 -1.74
N ALA A 98 8.47 -10.03 -3.06
CA ALA A 98 7.32 -10.37 -3.90
C ALA A 98 6.94 -11.87 -3.88
N THR A 99 7.90 -12.75 -3.60
CA THR A 99 7.67 -14.20 -3.50
C THR A 99 7.58 -14.71 -2.06
N ASP A 100 7.74 -13.84 -1.07
CA ASP A 100 7.58 -14.16 0.35
C ASP A 100 6.17 -13.79 0.80
N CYS A 101 5.20 -14.67 0.51
CA CYS A 101 3.80 -14.46 0.86
C CYS A 101 3.62 -14.17 2.35
N PHE A 102 4.45 -14.78 3.21
CA PHE A 102 4.35 -14.61 4.66
C PHE A 102 4.80 -13.21 5.12
N ALA A 103 5.76 -12.58 4.41
CA ALA A 103 6.19 -11.21 4.71
C ALA A 103 5.03 -10.20 4.70
N CYS A 104 4.06 -10.39 3.80
CA CYS A 104 2.88 -9.52 3.70
C CYS A 104 1.67 -10.08 4.46
N HIS A 105 1.32 -11.34 4.18
CA HIS A 105 0.06 -11.92 4.64
C HIS A 105 0.12 -12.45 6.08
N GLN A 106 1.30 -12.75 6.62
CA GLN A 106 1.48 -13.29 7.98
C GLN A 106 0.57 -14.50 8.31
N GLY A 107 0.21 -15.28 7.28
CA GLY A 107 -0.69 -16.44 7.38
C GLY A 107 -2.18 -16.13 7.25
N SER A 108 -2.58 -14.88 7.04
CA SER A 108 -3.96 -14.46 6.75
C SER A 108 -4.05 -13.66 5.45
N TYR A 109 -4.88 -14.14 4.52
CA TYR A 109 -5.03 -13.55 3.18
C TYR A 109 -6.28 -12.68 3.02
N ILE A 110 -7.06 -12.46 4.10
CA ILE A 110 -8.33 -11.71 4.08
C ILE A 110 -8.22 -10.27 4.55
N ASP A 111 -7.26 -9.99 5.44
CA ASP A 111 -7.16 -8.70 6.14
C ASP A 111 -5.76 -8.10 6.02
N THR A 112 -5.03 -8.45 4.96
CA THR A 112 -3.71 -7.89 4.69
C THR A 112 -3.85 -6.40 4.38
N PRO A 113 -3.25 -5.51 5.18
CA PRO A 113 -3.32 -4.09 4.92
C PRO A 113 -2.69 -3.77 3.55
N ASN A 114 -3.29 -2.84 2.81
CA ASN A 114 -2.81 -2.40 1.50
C ASN A 114 -2.47 -0.90 1.46
N THR A 115 -2.37 -0.26 2.63
CA THR A 115 -1.90 1.12 2.78
C THR A 115 -0.53 1.12 3.46
N CYS A 116 0.29 2.13 3.16
CA CYS A 116 1.62 2.27 3.74
C CYS A 116 1.56 2.23 5.28
N PHE A 117 0.71 3.08 5.89
CA PHE A 117 0.54 3.11 7.34
C PHE A 117 -0.02 1.80 7.91
N GLY A 118 -0.87 1.08 7.16
CA GLY A 118 -1.42 -0.20 7.60
C GLY A 118 -0.35 -1.26 7.86
N CYS A 119 0.73 -1.27 7.06
CA CYS A 119 1.87 -2.17 7.24
C CYS A 119 2.99 -1.54 8.10
N HIS A 120 3.21 -0.24 7.96
CA HIS A 120 4.33 0.50 8.55
C HIS A 120 3.90 1.42 9.70
N SER A 121 2.86 1.06 10.46
CA SER A 121 2.41 1.85 11.61
C SER A 121 3.47 1.96 12.69
N ASP A 122 4.25 0.90 12.88
CA ASP A 122 5.33 0.86 13.85
C ASP A 122 6.48 1.78 13.46
N ASP A 123 6.85 1.81 12.17
CA ASP A 123 7.86 2.74 11.65
C ASP A 123 7.39 4.20 11.80
N TYR A 124 6.12 4.48 11.45
CA TYR A 124 5.50 5.79 11.64
C TYR A 124 5.53 6.23 13.11
N ASN A 125 5.13 5.36 14.04
CA ASN A 125 5.04 5.67 15.47
C ASN A 125 6.42 5.84 16.12
N GLN A 126 7.46 5.18 15.59
CA GLN A 126 8.82 5.21 16.13
C GLN A 126 9.73 6.24 15.48
N THR A 127 9.30 6.89 14.39
CA THR A 127 10.09 7.95 13.76
C THR A 127 10.31 9.11 14.74
N THR A 128 11.52 9.66 14.79
CA THR A 128 11.88 10.79 15.67
C THR A 128 12.32 12.05 14.95
N ASP A 129 12.58 11.98 13.64
CA ASP A 129 13.16 13.08 12.86
C ASP A 129 12.46 13.26 11.50
N PRO A 130 11.37 14.05 11.45
CA PRO A 130 10.59 14.55 12.58
C PRO A 130 9.70 13.46 13.20
N ALA A 131 9.29 13.65 14.46
CA ALA A 131 8.44 12.68 15.16
C ALA A 131 6.98 12.70 14.64
N HIS A 132 6.66 11.83 13.67
CA HIS A 132 5.37 11.84 12.96
C HIS A 132 4.15 11.83 13.87
N GLN A 133 4.09 10.87 14.81
CA GLN A 133 2.97 10.75 15.74
C GLN A 133 2.83 11.99 16.63
N ALA A 134 3.94 12.50 17.17
CA ALA A 134 3.92 13.65 18.07
C ALA A 134 3.49 14.93 17.34
N ALA A 135 3.94 15.09 16.08
CA ALA A 135 3.63 16.23 15.22
C ALA A 135 2.24 16.14 14.55
N ASN A 136 1.53 15.02 14.70
CA ASN A 136 0.25 14.73 14.03
C ASN A 136 0.36 14.81 12.49
N PHE A 137 1.45 14.29 11.91
CA PHE A 137 1.58 14.18 10.46
C PHE A 137 0.52 13.23 9.87
N PRO A 138 0.19 13.35 8.58
CA PRO A 138 -0.78 12.47 7.93
C PRO A 138 -0.22 11.05 7.78
N THR A 139 -1.12 10.07 7.70
CA THR A 139 -0.78 8.67 7.42
C THR A 139 -0.72 8.35 5.92
N GLU A 140 -1.01 9.33 5.06
CA GLU A 140 -0.81 9.26 3.61
C GLU A 140 0.67 9.45 3.29
N CYS A 141 1.45 8.37 3.48
CA CYS A 141 2.91 8.43 3.39
C CYS A 141 3.41 8.97 2.04
N THR A 142 2.65 8.76 0.96
CA THR A 142 3.03 9.19 -0.40
C THR A 142 2.98 10.70 -0.62
N GLU A 143 2.47 11.48 0.34
CA GLU A 143 2.59 12.94 0.31
C GLU A 143 4.05 13.40 0.47
N CYS A 144 4.87 12.60 1.16
CA CYS A 144 6.26 12.93 1.47
C CYS A 144 7.25 11.84 1.06
N HIS A 145 6.87 10.58 1.03
CA HIS A 145 7.76 9.44 0.81
C HIS A 145 7.43 8.69 -0.48
N ASN A 146 8.40 7.92 -0.97
CA ASN A 146 8.21 7.04 -2.11
C ASN A 146 8.75 5.64 -1.77
N GLU A 147 8.03 4.59 -2.16
CA GLU A 147 8.45 3.20 -1.90
C GLU A 147 9.67 2.74 -2.70
N ASN A 148 10.13 3.51 -3.70
CA ASN A 148 11.39 3.26 -4.39
C ASN A 148 12.60 3.77 -3.57
N ALA A 149 12.41 4.85 -2.81
CA ALA A 149 13.42 5.47 -1.97
C ALA A 149 12.72 6.20 -0.82
N TRP A 150 12.73 5.58 0.36
CA TRP A 150 12.02 6.10 1.53
C TRP A 150 12.70 7.35 2.10
N GLU A 151 14.04 7.39 2.04
CA GLU A 151 14.88 8.49 2.50
C GLU A 151 15.84 8.97 1.38
N PRO A 152 16.05 10.30 1.24
CA PRO A 152 15.31 11.36 1.92
C PRO A 152 13.85 11.44 1.43
N SER A 153 12.98 12.12 2.18
CA SER A 153 11.63 12.40 1.71
C SER A 153 11.66 13.29 0.46
N THR A 154 10.62 13.19 -0.38
CA THR A 154 10.37 14.06 -1.53
C THR A 154 9.45 15.23 -1.18
N PHE A 155 9.27 15.53 0.10
CA PHE A 155 8.43 16.62 0.58
C PHE A 155 8.95 17.97 0.06
N ASP A 156 8.10 18.68 -0.69
CA ASP A 156 8.40 20.03 -1.17
C ASP A 156 7.89 21.07 -0.17
N HIS A 157 8.81 21.57 0.68
CA HIS A 157 8.52 22.63 1.63
C HIS A 157 8.27 23.98 0.93
N ASP A 158 9.18 24.41 0.06
CA ASP A 158 9.15 25.75 -0.58
C ASP A 158 7.98 25.88 -1.57
N GLY A 159 7.51 24.77 -2.16
CA GLY A 159 6.32 24.77 -3.00
C GLY A 159 5.00 24.94 -2.24
N GLN A 160 4.99 24.69 -0.92
CA GLN A 160 3.78 24.71 -0.09
C GLN A 160 3.79 25.80 1.00
N TYR A 161 4.98 26.20 1.44
CA TYR A 161 5.19 27.06 2.60
C TYR A 161 6.22 28.14 2.31
N PHE A 162 6.54 28.94 3.33
CA PHE A 162 7.56 29.98 3.26
C PHE A 162 8.89 29.39 2.76
N PRO A 163 9.53 29.96 1.73
CA PRO A 163 10.70 29.36 1.13
C PRO A 163 11.92 29.46 2.04
N ILE A 164 12.55 28.30 2.32
CA ILE A 164 13.75 28.17 3.17
C ILE A 164 14.94 27.56 2.41
N TYR A 165 14.73 27.04 1.21
CA TYR A 165 15.79 26.54 0.33
C TYR A 165 16.25 27.59 -0.69
N SER A 166 15.80 28.84 -0.55
CA SER A 166 16.21 29.99 -1.37
C SER A 166 16.32 31.26 -0.53
N GLY A 167 16.77 32.36 -1.14
CA GLY A 167 16.92 33.64 -0.46
C GLY A 167 17.94 33.61 0.69
N LYS A 168 17.70 34.42 1.72
CA LYS A 168 18.61 34.56 2.88
C LYS A 168 18.61 33.39 3.85
N HIS A 169 17.58 32.54 3.82
CA HIS A 169 17.47 31.37 4.70
C HIS A 169 18.16 30.12 4.13
N GLN A 170 18.55 30.15 2.85
CA GLN A 170 19.16 29.02 2.18
C GLN A 170 20.48 28.62 2.87
N ASN A 171 20.55 27.36 3.30
CA ASN A 171 21.69 26.76 4.03
C ASN A 171 21.93 27.29 5.45
N GLU A 172 20.99 28.05 6.04
CA GLU A 172 21.12 28.58 7.41
C GLU A 172 20.51 27.66 8.49
N TRP A 173 20.07 26.46 8.11
CA TRP A 173 19.41 25.49 8.99
C TRP A 173 19.93 24.07 8.74
N ASN A 174 19.89 23.23 9.77
CA ASN A 174 20.30 21.81 9.70
C ASN A 174 19.17 20.84 10.06
N SER A 175 18.14 21.32 10.77
CA SER A 175 16.99 20.52 11.19
C SER A 175 15.71 21.35 11.11
N CYS A 176 14.58 20.66 10.92
CA CYS A 176 13.26 21.28 10.96
C CYS A 176 13.01 22.03 12.28
N VAL A 177 13.57 21.55 13.40
CA VAL A 177 13.37 22.14 14.73
C VAL A 177 14.09 23.48 14.93
N ASP A 178 15.00 23.84 14.02
CA ASP A 178 15.65 25.16 14.03
C ASP A 178 14.62 26.28 13.80
N CYS A 179 13.57 26.01 13.01
CA CYS A 179 12.44 26.92 12.79
C CYS A 179 11.15 26.46 13.50
N HIS A 180 10.87 25.16 13.49
CA HIS A 180 9.68 24.55 14.08
C HIS A 180 9.92 24.11 15.53
N THR A 181 10.01 25.10 16.42
CA THR A 181 10.34 24.87 17.85
C THR A 181 9.26 24.12 18.63
N ASN A 182 8.05 23.98 18.10
CA ASN A 182 6.99 23.16 18.69
C ASN A 182 6.97 21.76 18.04
N ALA A 183 7.53 20.78 18.76
CA ALA A 183 7.61 19.39 18.30
C ALA A 183 6.23 18.72 18.07
N SER A 184 5.14 19.28 18.62
CA SER A 184 3.79 18.75 18.43
C SER A 184 2.98 19.47 17.36
N ASN A 185 3.48 20.60 16.85
CA ASN A 185 2.78 21.38 15.84
C ASN A 185 3.77 22.20 15.00
N TYR A 186 4.14 21.65 13.84
CA TYR A 186 5.05 22.29 12.89
C TYR A 186 4.42 23.48 12.17
N ALA A 187 3.11 23.74 12.29
CA ALA A 187 2.53 24.98 11.79
C ALA A 187 2.92 26.20 12.64
N ILE A 188 3.49 26.00 13.84
CA ILE A 188 3.96 27.07 14.71
C ILE A 188 5.43 27.36 14.40
N PHE A 189 5.68 28.54 13.85
CA PHE A 189 7.01 29.11 13.65
C PHE A 189 6.97 30.61 13.94
N SER A 190 8.14 31.24 14.01
CA SER A 190 8.25 32.66 14.32
C SER A 190 9.47 33.28 13.65
N CYS A 191 9.28 34.39 12.93
CA CYS A 191 10.36 35.12 12.27
C CYS A 191 11.23 35.87 13.29
N ILE A 192 10.66 36.32 14.41
CA ILE A 192 11.35 37.19 15.39
C ILE A 192 12.13 36.41 16.46
N THR A 193 12.10 35.08 16.43
CA THR A 193 12.74 34.24 17.46
C THR A 193 14.18 33.84 17.10
N CYS A 194 14.61 34.14 15.87
CA CYS A 194 15.98 33.95 15.41
C CYS A 194 16.82 35.23 15.57
N HIS A 195 18.14 35.08 15.46
CA HIS A 195 19.12 36.07 15.93
C HIS A 195 19.16 37.41 15.17
N GLU A 196 18.65 37.50 13.94
CA GLU A 196 18.75 38.71 13.10
C GLU A 196 17.60 39.71 13.34
N HIS A 197 16.50 39.30 13.97
CA HIS A 197 15.27 40.10 14.01
C HIS A 197 14.95 40.66 15.39
N ASN A 198 15.91 41.25 16.12
CA ASN A 198 15.54 41.95 17.36
C ASN A 198 14.74 43.23 17.06
N GLN A 199 13.86 43.61 17.98
CA GLN A 199 12.91 44.68 17.73
C GLN A 199 13.57 46.02 17.40
N ALA A 200 14.63 46.41 18.11
CA ALA A 200 15.24 47.72 17.92
C ALA A 200 15.83 47.87 16.52
N ASP A 201 16.60 46.89 16.06
CA ASP A 201 17.22 46.93 14.73
C ASP A 201 16.14 46.82 13.63
N THR A 202 15.12 45.97 13.84
CA THR A 202 14.01 45.83 12.87
C THR A 202 13.20 47.12 12.78
N ASP A 203 12.88 47.76 13.91
CA ASP A 203 12.16 49.03 13.96
C ASP A 203 12.97 50.14 13.23
N ASP A 204 14.31 50.14 13.40
CA ASP A 204 15.19 51.11 12.76
C ASP A 204 15.19 50.97 11.22
N ASP A 205 15.20 49.74 10.70
CA ASP A 205 15.13 49.46 9.26
C ASP A 205 13.73 49.73 8.65
N HIS A 206 12.66 49.69 9.46
CA HIS A 206 11.28 49.86 9.01
C HIS A 206 10.67 51.24 9.34
N ASN A 207 11.49 52.23 9.74
CA ASN A 207 11.05 53.58 10.11
C ASN A 207 10.21 54.30 9.04
N GLU A 208 10.39 53.96 7.76
CA GLU A 208 9.69 54.56 6.63
C GLU A 208 8.53 53.69 6.09
N VAL A 209 8.31 52.50 6.67
CA VAL A 209 7.27 51.56 6.25
C VAL A 209 5.98 51.84 7.02
N ASN A 210 4.99 52.41 6.34
CA ASN A 210 3.65 52.59 6.92
C ASN A 210 3.04 51.23 7.25
N ASP A 211 2.31 51.17 8.38
CA ASP A 211 1.65 49.96 8.90
C ASP A 211 2.59 48.81 9.29
N TYR A 212 3.90 49.09 9.43
CA TYR A 212 4.84 48.16 10.05
C TYR A 212 4.41 47.80 11.48
N VAL A 213 4.45 46.51 11.78
CA VAL A 213 4.20 45.95 13.11
C VAL A 213 5.21 44.84 13.37
N TYR A 214 5.95 44.97 14.46
CA TYR A 214 6.90 43.95 14.92
C TYR A 214 6.18 42.70 15.48
N GLN A 215 5.64 41.88 14.58
CA GLN A 215 4.93 40.63 14.86
C GLN A 215 5.21 39.62 13.74
N SER A 216 5.51 38.37 14.09
CA SER A 216 5.90 37.32 13.12
C SER A 216 4.92 37.15 11.95
N THR A 217 3.61 37.26 12.21
CA THR A 217 2.58 37.16 11.16
C THR A 217 2.61 38.32 10.17
N SER A 218 3.01 39.51 10.63
CA SER A 218 3.16 40.69 9.78
C SER A 218 4.39 40.58 8.88
N CYS A 219 5.49 40.01 9.40
CA CYS A 219 6.72 39.77 8.63
C CYS A 219 6.43 38.98 7.35
N LEU A 220 5.67 37.88 7.44
CA LEU A 220 5.32 37.05 6.28
C LEU A 220 4.47 37.78 5.24
N SER A 221 3.68 38.76 5.67
CA SER A 221 2.81 39.52 4.77
C SER A 221 3.61 40.49 3.89
N CYS A 222 4.68 41.07 4.43
CA CYS A 222 5.58 41.97 3.67
C CYS A 222 6.68 41.20 2.94
N HIS A 223 7.19 40.11 3.54
CA HIS A 223 8.31 39.32 3.02
C HIS A 223 7.86 37.88 2.70
N PRO A 224 6.98 37.64 1.71
CA PRO A 224 6.44 36.31 1.44
C PRO A 224 7.50 35.32 0.94
N ASN A 225 8.60 35.82 0.37
CA ASN A 225 9.69 35.01 -0.19
C ASN A 225 10.97 35.05 0.65
N GLY A 226 10.92 35.64 1.84
CA GLY A 226 12.10 35.82 2.71
C GLY A 226 13.14 36.79 2.16
N ASP A 227 12.74 37.65 1.22
CA ASP A 227 13.55 38.75 0.72
C ASP A 227 13.33 40.00 1.57
N SER A 228 14.41 40.73 1.86
CA SER A 228 14.39 41.98 2.63
C SER A 228 14.12 43.22 1.75
N ASP A 229 14.11 43.05 0.43
CA ASP A 229 14.06 44.13 -0.57
C ASP A 229 12.64 44.55 -1.02
#